data_AF-A0A8C9L623-F1
#
_entry.id   AF-A0A8C9L623-F1
#
_cell.length_a   1.000
_cell.length_b   1.000
_cell.length_c   1.000
_cell.angle_alpha   90.00
_cell.angle_beta   90.00
_cell.angle_gamma   90.00
#
_symmetry.space_group_name_H-M   'P 1'
#
loop_
_entity.id
_entity.type
_entity.pdbx_description
1 polymer ?
#
loop_
_entity_poly.entity_id
_entity_poly.type
_entity_poly.pdbx_seq_one_letter_code
_entity_poly.pdbx_strand_id
1 'polypeptide(L)'
;IETRKKLKIYQANGKQKKAGVAILVSDKTDFKPTKIKRDKEGHYIMVKGSIQQEELTILNIYAPNTGAPRFIKQVLSDLQRDLDSHTIIMGDFNTPLSTLDRSMRQKVNKDTQELNSALGEG
;
A
#
# COMPACT_ATOMS: atom_id res chain seq x y z
N ILE A 1 -14.81 30.62 11.36
CA ILE A 1 -13.41 30.46 10.88
C ILE A 1 -13.21 28.97 10.60
N GLU A 2 -13.33 28.58 9.34
CA GLU A 2 -13.13 27.19 8.92
C GLU A 2 -11.62 26.97 8.77
N THR A 3 -11.01 26.33 9.77
CA THR A 3 -9.59 25.98 9.71
C THR A 3 -9.41 24.93 8.63
N ARG A 4 -8.90 25.33 7.46
CA ARG A 4 -8.45 24.39 6.41
C ARG A 4 -7.52 23.36 7.06
N LYS A 5 -8.00 22.12 7.18
CA LYS A 5 -7.20 20.98 7.64
C LYS A 5 -6.02 20.83 6.69
N LYS A 6 -4.82 21.13 7.16
CA LYS A 6 -3.58 20.92 6.41
C LYS A 6 -3.11 19.48 6.64
N LEU A 7 -2.54 18.89 5.59
CA LEU A 7 -2.01 17.53 5.58
C LEU A 7 -0.54 17.58 5.17
N LYS A 8 0.31 16.82 5.86
CA LYS A 8 1.67 16.50 5.41
C LYS A 8 1.59 15.30 4.46
N ILE A 9 2.16 15.43 3.28
CA ILE A 9 2.11 14.40 2.24
C ILE A 9 3.51 13.82 2.02
N TYR A 10 3.63 12.50 2.14
CA TYR A 10 4.81 11.74 1.75
C TYR A 10 4.45 10.88 0.57
N GLN A 11 5.14 11.04 -0.57
CA GLN A 11 4.82 10.31 -1.79
C GLN A 11 6.05 9.70 -2.46
N ALA A 12 5.83 8.61 -3.18
CA ALA A 12 6.77 7.99 -4.11
C ALA A 12 6.07 7.79 -5.45
N ASN A 13 6.63 8.35 -6.52
CA ASN A 13 6.05 8.31 -7.86
C ASN A 13 7.10 7.79 -8.85
N GLY A 14 6.66 6.94 -9.77
CA GLY A 14 7.48 6.54 -10.91
C GLY A 14 7.67 7.67 -11.92
N LYS A 15 8.61 7.48 -12.86
CA LYS A 15 8.85 8.42 -13.98
C LYS A 15 7.66 8.54 -14.93
N GLN A 16 6.82 7.50 -15.01
CA GLN A 16 5.60 7.46 -15.82
C GLN A 16 4.37 7.53 -14.90
N LYS A 17 3.23 7.99 -15.41
CA LYS A 17 1.93 8.02 -14.70
C LYS A 17 1.33 6.60 -14.53
N LYS A 18 2.09 5.65 -14.00
CA LYS A 18 1.71 4.23 -13.86
C LYS A 18 1.59 3.77 -12.41
N ALA A 19 2.50 4.21 -11.54
CA ALA A 19 2.53 3.82 -10.14
C ALA A 19 2.87 5.02 -9.26
N GLY A 20 2.13 5.16 -8.17
CA GLY A 20 2.33 6.19 -7.18
C GLY A 20 1.63 5.83 -5.87
N VAL A 21 2.37 5.97 -4.77
CA VAL A 21 1.84 5.76 -3.42
C VAL A 21 2.06 7.01 -2.58
N ALA A 22 1.12 7.27 -1.67
CA ALA A 22 1.21 8.38 -0.73
C ALA A 22 0.79 7.95 0.68
N ILE A 23 1.39 8.59 1.68
CA ILE A 23 0.97 8.58 3.07
C ILE A 23 0.66 10.03 3.43
N LEU A 24 -0.58 10.28 3.88
CA LEU A 24 -1.03 11.59 4.31
C LEU A 24 -1.18 11.59 5.82
N VAL A 25 -0.51 12.52 6.48
CA VAL A 25 -0.57 12.70 7.93
C VAL A 25 -1.27 14.01 8.22
N SER A 26 -2.29 13.95 9.07
CA SER A 26 -3.00 15.14 9.55
C SER A 26 -2.06 16.04 10.35
N ASP A 27 -2.11 17.35 10.14
CA ASP A 27 -1.33 18.31 10.95
C ASP A 27 -1.67 18.26 12.45
N LYS A 28 -2.83 17.71 12.80
CA LYS A 28 -3.22 17.45 14.21
C LYS A 28 -2.40 16.32 14.85
N THR A 29 -1.78 15.47 14.05
CA THR A 29 -0.93 14.37 14.53
C THR A 29 0.50 14.88 14.58
N ASP A 30 1.11 14.92 15.77
CA ASP A 30 2.52 15.31 15.95
C ASP A 30 3.47 14.19 15.53
N PHE A 31 3.34 13.76 14.27
CA PHE A 31 4.23 12.78 13.67
C PHE A 31 5.55 13.46 13.28
N LYS A 32 6.65 12.96 13.85
CA LYS A 32 8.01 13.45 13.58
C LYS A 32 8.76 12.43 12.73
N PRO A 33 8.90 12.63 11.41
CA PRO A 33 9.60 11.70 10.55
C PRO A 33 11.10 11.71 10.87
N THR A 34 11.71 10.52 10.95
CA THR A 34 13.15 10.34 11.16
C THR A 34 13.82 9.74 9.92
N LYS A 35 13.09 8.93 9.14
CA LYS A 35 13.60 8.32 7.91
C LYS A 35 12.48 8.13 6.89
N ILE A 36 12.79 8.41 5.63
CA ILE A 36 11.86 8.18 4.52
C ILE A 36 12.61 7.45 3.40
N LYS A 37 12.12 6.25 3.04
CA LYS A 37 12.57 5.52 1.85
C LYS A 37 11.47 5.54 0.80
N ARG A 38 11.84 5.90 -0.42
CA ARG A 38 10.92 5.97 -1.56
C ARG A 38 11.41 5.02 -2.63
N ASP A 39 10.50 4.21 -3.14
CA ASP A 39 10.77 3.46 -4.36
C ASP A 39 10.92 4.40 -5.55
N LYS A 40 11.84 4.07 -6.45
CA LYS A 40 12.07 4.85 -7.68
C LYS A 40 10.96 4.64 -8.70
N GLU A 41 10.29 3.49 -8.66
CA GLU A 41 9.20 3.15 -9.58
C GLU A 41 7.83 3.54 -9.03
N GLY A 42 7.75 3.98 -7.77
CA GLY A 42 6.52 4.43 -7.12
C GLY A 42 5.66 3.30 -6.55
N HIS A 43 6.20 2.10 -6.41
CA HIS A 43 5.48 0.95 -5.87
C HIS A 43 5.46 0.91 -4.34
N TYR A 44 6.36 1.60 -3.64
CA TYR A 44 6.27 1.70 -2.19
C TYR A 44 6.85 3.00 -1.62
N ILE A 45 6.39 3.36 -0.43
CA ILE A 45 6.99 4.37 0.43
C ILE A 45 7.02 3.87 1.86
N MET A 46 8.18 4.04 2.51
CA MET A 46 8.36 3.77 3.93
C MET A 46 8.65 5.08 4.65
N VAL A 47 7.90 5.36 5.70
CA VAL A 47 8.08 6.53 6.56
C VAL A 47 8.23 6.01 7.98
N LYS A 48 9.43 6.19 8.55
CA LYS A 48 9.69 5.96 9.97
C LYS A 48 9.68 7.31 10.69
N GLY A 49 9.11 7.32 11.89
CA GLY A 49 9.03 8.49 12.73
C GLY A 49 8.55 8.15 14.12
N SER A 50 8.09 9.15 14.84
CA SER A 50 7.53 8.95 16.19
C SER A 50 6.25 9.76 16.40
N ILE A 51 5.35 9.26 17.23
CA ILE A 51 4.19 9.99 17.76
C ILE A 51 4.26 9.87 19.28
N GLN A 52 4.24 10.98 20.02
CA GLN A 52 4.30 10.96 21.49
C GLN A 52 5.49 10.12 22.04
N GLN A 53 6.66 10.20 21.39
CA GLN A 53 7.89 9.45 21.72
C GLN A 53 7.85 7.95 21.39
N GLU A 54 6.72 7.40 20.95
CA GLU A 54 6.64 6.03 20.45
C GLU A 54 7.10 5.99 18.99
N GLU A 55 8.07 5.12 18.68
CA GLU A 55 8.51 4.90 17.30
C GLU A 55 7.42 4.18 16.50
N LEU A 56 7.24 4.61 15.25
CA LEU A 56 6.31 4.00 14.30
C LEU A 56 6.93 3.98 12.91
N THR A 57 6.84 2.83 12.26
CA THR A 57 7.22 2.63 10.86
C THR A 57 5.96 2.34 10.04
N ILE A 58 5.71 3.14 9.01
CA ILE A 58 4.58 2.94 8.09
C ILE A 58 5.15 2.62 6.71
N LEU A 59 4.81 1.44 6.19
CA LEU A 59 5.16 0.99 4.85
C LEU A 59 3.88 0.86 4.02
N ASN A 60 3.73 1.69 3.00
CA ASN A 60 2.64 1.59 2.01
C ASN A 60 3.17 0.96 0.72
N ILE A 61 2.58 -0.15 0.28
CA ILE A 61 2.98 -0.92 -0.90
C ILE A 61 1.82 -1.01 -1.90
N TYR A 62 2.11 -0.71 -3.16
CA TYR A 62 1.30 -1.03 -4.32
C TYR A 62 2.04 -2.09 -5.16
N ALA A 63 1.65 -3.35 -4.99
CA ALA A 63 2.28 -4.46 -5.69
C ALA A 63 1.75 -4.58 -7.13
N PRO A 64 2.57 -5.00 -8.10
CA PRO A 64 2.10 -5.25 -9.46
C PRO A 64 1.13 -6.44 -9.50
N ASN A 65 0.18 -6.43 -10.44
CA ASN A 65 -0.79 -7.52 -10.64
C ASN A 65 -0.14 -8.88 -10.90
N THR A 66 1.02 -8.88 -11.57
CA THR A 66 1.78 -10.09 -11.88
C THR A 66 2.98 -10.21 -10.95
N GLY A 67 3.13 -11.36 -10.31
CA GLY A 67 4.28 -11.62 -9.43
C GLY A 67 4.21 -10.90 -8.08
N ALA A 68 3.05 -10.40 -7.68
CA ALA A 68 2.84 -9.65 -6.43
C ALA A 68 3.47 -10.32 -5.19
N PRO A 69 3.31 -11.64 -4.95
CA PRO A 69 3.93 -12.29 -3.79
C PRO A 69 5.46 -12.24 -3.80
N ARG A 70 6.09 -12.38 -4.97
CA ARG A 70 7.56 -12.30 -5.12
C ARG A 70 8.02 -10.86 -4.92
N PHE A 71 7.29 -9.89 -5.46
CA PHE A 71 7.57 -8.48 -5.30
C PHE A 71 7.52 -8.06 -3.81
N ILE A 72 6.44 -8.40 -3.10
CA ILE A 72 6.29 -8.09 -1.68
C ILE A 72 7.43 -8.73 -0.87
N LYS A 73 7.76 -10.01 -1.11
CA LYS A 73 8.91 -10.66 -0.45
C LYS A 73 10.21 -9.87 -0.67
N GLN A 74 10.48 -9.43 -1.90
CA GLN A 74 11.67 -8.64 -2.20
C GLN A 74 11.68 -7.32 -1.42
N VAL A 75 10.57 -6.57 -1.40
CA VAL A 75 10.46 -5.32 -0.64
C VAL A 75 10.72 -5.56 0.85
N LEU A 76 10.16 -6.61 1.44
CA LEU A 76 10.37 -6.93 2.86
C LEU A 76 11.82 -7.33 3.15
N SER A 77 12.47 -8.08 2.26
CA SER A 77 13.90 -8.41 2.38
C SER A 77 14.79 -7.17 2.28
N ASP A 78 14.53 -6.28 1.33
CA ASP A 78 15.30 -5.06 1.11
C ASP A 78 15.17 -4.07 2.27
N LEU A 79 14.00 -4.05 2.92
CA LEU A 79 13.69 -3.17 4.05
C LEU A 79 13.91 -3.85 5.40
N GLN A 80 14.34 -5.11 5.47
CA GLN A 80 14.38 -5.92 6.69
C GLN A 80 15.06 -5.23 7.89
N ARG A 81 16.13 -4.47 7.66
CA ARG A 81 16.86 -3.75 8.73
C ARG A 81 16.13 -2.52 9.27
N ASP A 82 15.15 -2.03 8.55
CA ASP A 82 14.32 -0.88 8.94
C ASP A 82 12.93 -1.30 9.46
N LEU A 83 12.52 -2.55 9.24
CA LEU A 83 11.28 -3.10 9.79
C LEU A 83 11.55 -3.55 11.22
N ASP A 84 10.88 -2.91 12.17
CA ASP A 84 10.91 -3.21 13.60
C ASP A 84 9.54 -3.70 14.10
N SER A 85 9.42 -3.96 15.42
CA SER A 85 8.17 -4.42 16.04
C SER A 85 7.00 -3.43 15.92
N HIS A 86 7.29 -2.15 15.66
CA HIS A 86 6.30 -1.09 15.51
C HIS A 86 6.09 -0.73 14.03
N THR A 87 5.96 -1.75 13.19
CA THR A 87 5.75 -1.59 11.75
C THR A 87 4.30 -1.87 11.36
N ILE A 88 3.68 -0.92 10.64
CA ILE A 88 2.43 -1.09 9.93
C ILE A 88 2.73 -1.24 8.44
N ILE A 89 2.36 -2.37 7.86
CA ILE A 89 2.45 -2.61 6.41
C ILE A 89 1.03 -2.58 5.83
N MET A 90 0.82 -1.70 4.87
CA MET A 90 -0.48 -1.44 4.28
C MET A 90 -0.36 -1.24 2.76
N GLY A 91 -1.50 -1.19 2.08
CA GLY A 91 -1.61 -0.89 0.66
C GLY A 91 -2.32 -1.98 -0.12
N ASP A 92 -2.15 -1.98 -1.44
CA ASP A 92 -2.74 -2.98 -2.33
C ASP A 92 -1.69 -4.02 -2.69
N PHE A 93 -1.86 -5.21 -2.13
CA PHE A 93 -0.93 -6.30 -2.32
C PHE A 93 -1.18 -7.10 -3.59
N ASN A 94 -2.30 -6.88 -4.30
CA ASN A 94 -2.66 -7.62 -5.53
C ASN A 94 -2.50 -9.15 -5.44
N THR A 95 -2.57 -9.69 -4.22
CA THR A 95 -2.57 -11.12 -3.93
C THR A 95 -3.52 -11.38 -2.75
N PRO A 96 -4.29 -12.48 -2.77
CA PRO A 96 -4.97 -12.96 -1.58
C PRO A 96 -3.96 -13.19 -0.45
N LEU A 97 -4.32 -12.77 0.77
CA LEU A 97 -3.52 -13.03 1.97
C LEU A 97 -4.03 -14.26 2.75
N SER A 98 -5.29 -14.65 2.50
CA SER A 98 -5.91 -15.84 3.08
C SER A 98 -6.63 -16.70 2.04
N THR A 99 -6.97 -17.94 2.43
CA THR A 99 -7.81 -18.84 1.65
C THR A 99 -9.23 -18.29 1.43
N LEU A 100 -9.75 -17.53 2.40
CA LEU A 100 -11.05 -16.86 2.31
C LEU A 100 -11.02 -15.74 1.26
N ASP A 101 -9.97 -14.92 1.23
CA ASP A 101 -9.79 -13.87 0.22
C ASP A 101 -9.75 -14.45 -1.19
N ARG A 102 -9.06 -15.59 -1.34
CA ARG A 102 -8.99 -16.31 -2.63
C ARG A 102 -10.37 -16.82 -3.05
N SER A 103 -11.11 -17.44 -2.13
CA SER A 103 -12.45 -17.98 -2.39
C SER A 103 -13.42 -16.89 -2.83
N MET A 104 -13.43 -15.74 -2.13
CA MET A 104 -14.28 -14.60 -2.49
C MET A 104 -13.96 -14.05 -3.90
N ARG A 105 -12.67 -13.86 -4.24
CA ARG A 105 -12.28 -13.41 -5.58
C ARG A 105 -12.65 -14.42 -6.67
N GLN A 106 -12.43 -15.72 -6.42
CA GLN A 106 -12.81 -16.78 -7.36
C GLN A 106 -14.32 -16.82 -7.58
N LYS A 107 -15.11 -16.62 -6.53
CA LYS A 107 -16.58 -16.54 -6.62
C LYS A 107 -17.02 -15.35 -7.47
N VAL A 108 -16.53 -14.14 -7.17
CA VAL A 108 -16.86 -12.93 -7.96
C VAL A 108 -16.45 -13.08 -9.42
N ASN A 109 -15.28 -13.65 -9.72
CA ASN A 109 -14.85 -13.88 -11.10
C ASN A 109 -15.74 -14.89 -11.83
N LYS A 110 -16.18 -15.95 -11.14
CA LYS A 110 -17.09 -16.95 -11.71
C LYS A 110 -18.47 -16.35 -12.00
N ASP A 111 -19.04 -15.63 -11.03
CA ASP A 111 -20.33 -14.95 -11.17
C ASP A 111 -20.28 -13.93 -12.34
N THR A 112 -19.16 -13.22 -12.49
CA THR A 112 -18.93 -12.29 -13.60
C THR A 112 -18.87 -13.02 -14.96
N GLN A 113 -18.22 -14.18 -15.04
CA GLN A 113 -18.17 -14.99 -16.27
C GLN A 113 -19.55 -15.55 -16.64
N GLU A 114 -20.31 -16.03 -15.66
CA GLU A 114 -21.67 -16.53 -15.86
C GLU A 114 -22.58 -15.43 -16.39
N LEU A 115 -22.52 -14.23 -15.81
CA LEU A 115 -23.29 -13.06 -16.28
C LEU A 115 -22.92 -12.64 -17.72
N ASN A 116 -21.63 -12.59 -18.05
CA ASN A 116 -21.19 -12.26 -19.42
C ASN A 116 -21.63 -13.31 -20.44
N SER A 117 -21.69 -14.58 -20.04
CA SER A 117 -22.20 -15.67 -20.89
C SER A 117 -23.70 -15.53 -21.14
N ALA A 118 -24.46 -15.19 -20.10
CA ALA A 118 -25.91 -14.97 -20.19
C ALA A 118 -26.30 -13.71 -21.02
N LEU A 119 -25.41 -12.73 -21.13
CA LEU A 119 -25.64 -11.51 -21.92
C LEU A 119 -25.13 -11.62 -23.37
N GLY A 120 -24.28 -12.60 -23.67
CA GLY A 120 -23.70 -12.82 -25.00
C GLY A 120 -24.53 -13.74 -25.92
N GLU A 121 -25.59 -14.35 -25.40
CA GLU A 121 -26.57 -15.09 -26.19
C GLU A 121 -27.76 -14.17 -26.54
N GLY A 122 -27.59 -13.38 -27.60
CA GLY A 122 -28.62 -12.54 -28.21
C GLY A 122 -28.37 -12.40 -29.71
#